data_AF-R1FGT9-F1
#
_entry.id   AF-R1FGT9-F1
#
_cell.length_a   1.000
_cell.length_b   1.000
_cell.length_c   1.000
_cell.angle_alpha   90.00
_cell.angle_beta   90.00
_cell.angle_gamma   90.00
#
_symmetry.space_group_name_H-M   'P 1'
#
loop_
_entity.id
_entity.type
_entity.pdbx_description
1 polymer ?
#
loop_
_entity_poly.entity_id
_entity_poly.type
_entity_poly.pdbx_seq_one_letter_code
_entity_poly.pdbx_strand_id
1 'polypeptide(L)'
;MIRRPAPPLPTPPPSPPSLPPPTPPPSRPPSPPPPPSPPPPPSPPPSPPPPPSPSPPPPPPPLSPSPSPPPPPPPPPPSPSPPTPSPPPLPPPPSRPPSPPPNRCLEAQLLQAPAADFGPCSHLRLAELRRQSLRGASFDGVDMRGALLDGADLRGASMRSAVMAGASARGARLEGAVMVSSSLSHANLSRASLRGADLTMAAGEGASFEAADLSDASLLVATLRRGLWAGADLQRAKLAHADLSHGDFRSADFRGAVLTDASFRSANVEAADFRGAIDTHRAHWEGAVGSPIGIELDMFLHVGL
;
A
#
# COMPACT_ATOMS: atom_id res chain seq x y z
N MET A 1 -55.75 -60.88 -88.58
CA MET A 1 -54.94 -59.83 -87.92
C MET A 1 -55.40 -58.48 -88.44
N ILE A 2 -55.80 -57.56 -87.57
CA ILE A 2 -55.72 -56.08 -87.64
C ILE A 2 -56.51 -55.60 -86.42
N ARG A 3 -55.79 -55.31 -85.33
CA ARG A 3 -56.34 -54.68 -84.13
C ARG A 3 -56.69 -53.23 -84.49
N ARG A 4 -57.95 -52.84 -84.36
CA ARG A 4 -58.35 -51.43 -84.43
C ARG A 4 -57.78 -50.67 -83.23
N PRO A 5 -57.12 -49.52 -83.43
CA PRO A 5 -56.60 -48.70 -82.34
C PRO A 5 -57.74 -48.07 -81.53
N ALA A 6 -57.54 -48.00 -80.21
CA ALA A 6 -58.47 -47.44 -79.24
C ALA A 6 -58.62 -45.91 -79.42
N PRO A 7 -59.81 -45.34 -79.13
CA PRO A 7 -60.04 -43.91 -79.25
C PRO A 7 -59.24 -43.11 -78.19
N PRO A 8 -58.85 -41.86 -78.49
CA PRO A 8 -58.08 -41.02 -77.58
C PRO A 8 -58.90 -40.61 -76.33
N LEU A 9 -58.23 -40.58 -75.18
CA LEU A 9 -58.79 -40.14 -73.90
C LEU A 9 -59.13 -38.64 -73.91
N PRO A 10 -60.21 -38.20 -73.21
CA PRO A 10 -60.57 -36.80 -73.10
C PRO A 10 -59.53 -36.00 -72.31
N THR A 11 -59.24 -34.77 -72.77
CA THR A 11 -58.33 -33.84 -72.11
C THR A 11 -58.90 -33.33 -70.78
N PRO A 12 -58.08 -33.18 -69.73
CA PRO A 12 -58.56 -32.65 -68.44
C PRO A 12 -58.94 -31.16 -68.56
N PRO A 13 -59.89 -30.68 -67.74
CA PRO A 13 -60.31 -29.28 -67.75
C PRO A 13 -59.20 -28.35 -67.22
N PRO A 14 -59.19 -27.06 -67.61
CA PRO A 14 -58.18 -26.11 -67.18
C PRO A 14 -58.25 -25.82 -65.68
N SER A 15 -57.09 -25.65 -65.04
CA SER A 15 -56.97 -25.33 -63.62
C SER A 15 -57.61 -23.98 -63.27
N PRO A 16 -58.28 -23.85 -62.10
CA PRO A 16 -58.88 -22.59 -61.68
C PRO A 16 -57.80 -21.52 -61.37
N PRO A 17 -58.13 -20.23 -61.50
CA PRO A 17 -57.19 -19.13 -61.24
C PRO A 17 -56.83 -19.04 -59.75
N SER A 18 -55.54 -18.79 -59.47
CA SER A 18 -55.00 -18.64 -58.12
C SER A 18 -55.58 -17.41 -57.41
N LEU A 19 -56.11 -17.60 -56.19
CA LEU A 19 -56.60 -16.53 -55.32
C LEU A 19 -55.44 -15.62 -54.85
N PRO A 20 -55.65 -14.29 -54.74
CA PRO A 20 -54.66 -13.38 -54.17
C PRO A 20 -54.45 -13.64 -52.66
N PRO A 21 -53.27 -13.34 -52.11
CA PRO A 21 -52.98 -13.55 -50.70
C PRO A 21 -53.82 -12.61 -49.80
N PRO A 22 -54.16 -13.04 -48.57
CA PRO A 22 -54.93 -12.22 -47.64
C PRO A 22 -54.13 -10.99 -47.18
N THR A 23 -54.80 -9.85 -47.06
CA THR A 23 -54.24 -8.60 -46.51
C THR A 23 -53.91 -8.73 -45.02
N PRO A 24 -52.79 -8.16 -44.54
CA PRO A 24 -52.42 -8.20 -43.13
C PRO A 24 -53.40 -7.39 -42.26
N PRO A 25 -53.63 -7.77 -40.99
CA PRO A 25 -54.50 -7.04 -40.09
C PRO A 25 -53.91 -5.66 -39.72
N PRO A 26 -54.76 -4.68 -39.35
CA PRO A 26 -54.29 -3.33 -39.00
C PRO A 26 -53.45 -3.34 -37.71
N SER A 27 -52.39 -2.54 -37.70
CA SER A 27 -51.47 -2.37 -36.57
C SER A 27 -52.18 -1.86 -35.32
N ARG A 28 -51.96 -2.52 -34.18
CA ARG A 28 -52.54 -2.14 -32.88
C ARG A 28 -52.02 -0.75 -32.45
N PRO A 29 -52.87 0.16 -31.94
CA PRO A 29 -52.41 1.46 -31.45
C PRO A 29 -51.48 1.31 -30.24
N PRO A 30 -50.52 2.22 -30.04
CA PRO A 30 -49.59 2.17 -28.92
C PRO A 30 -50.30 2.34 -27.57
N SER A 31 -49.84 1.61 -26.55
CA SER A 31 -50.37 1.71 -25.18
C SER A 31 -50.03 3.07 -24.55
N PRO A 32 -50.92 3.63 -23.71
CA PRO A 32 -50.66 4.89 -23.02
C PRO A 32 -49.48 4.75 -22.04
N PRO A 33 -48.73 5.85 -21.79
CA PRO A 33 -47.61 5.83 -20.84
C PRO A 33 -48.09 5.57 -19.41
N PRO A 34 -47.27 4.94 -18.55
CA PRO A 34 -47.60 4.73 -17.14
C PRO A 34 -47.69 6.07 -16.38
N PRO A 35 -48.48 6.14 -15.30
CA PRO A 35 -48.59 7.34 -14.47
C PRO A 35 -47.26 7.67 -13.76
N PRO A 36 -47.01 8.95 -13.43
CA PRO A 36 -45.80 9.37 -12.73
C PRO A 36 -45.75 8.79 -11.31
N SER A 37 -44.54 8.40 -10.88
CA SER A 37 -44.28 7.89 -9.54
C SER A 37 -44.57 8.94 -8.45
N PRO A 38 -45.08 8.53 -7.27
CA PRO A 38 -45.32 9.46 -6.16
C PRO A 38 -43.99 10.05 -5.62
N PRO A 39 -44.02 11.28 -5.08
CA PRO A 39 -42.83 11.92 -4.53
C PRO A 39 -42.31 11.17 -3.28
N PRO A 40 -41.00 11.19 -3.02
CA PRO A 40 -40.42 10.57 -1.84
C PRO A 40 -40.88 11.26 -0.53
N PRO A 41 -40.92 10.53 0.59
CA PRO A 41 -41.26 11.11 1.88
C PRO A 41 -40.19 12.13 2.35
N PRO A 42 -40.57 13.13 3.16
CA PRO A 42 -39.64 14.13 3.67
C PRO A 42 -38.57 13.50 4.58
N SER A 43 -37.34 13.99 4.47
CA SER A 43 -36.19 13.53 5.26
C SER A 43 -36.40 13.78 6.77
N PRO A 44 -35.94 12.87 7.64
CA PRO A 44 -36.00 13.07 9.09
C PRO A 44 -35.10 14.25 9.52
N PRO A 45 -35.44 14.94 10.63
CA PRO A 45 -34.64 16.06 11.13
C PRO A 45 -33.25 15.58 11.61
N PRO A 46 -32.23 16.46 11.53
CA PRO A 46 -30.87 16.14 11.96
C PRO A 46 -30.81 15.85 13.46
N SER A 47 -29.97 14.88 13.85
CA SER A 47 -29.73 14.53 15.25
C SER A 47 -28.98 15.64 15.99
N PRO A 48 -29.27 15.86 17.29
CA PRO A 48 -28.58 16.89 18.07
C PRO A 48 -27.08 16.57 18.24
N PRO A 49 -26.22 17.60 18.33
CA PRO A 49 -24.78 17.39 18.48
C PRO A 49 -24.44 16.73 19.82
N PRO A 50 -23.37 15.91 19.87
CA PRO A 50 -22.91 15.29 21.10
C PRO A 50 -22.37 16.33 22.09
N PRO A 51 -22.46 16.07 23.41
CA PRO A 51 -21.93 16.97 24.42
C PRO A 51 -20.40 17.08 24.34
N PRO A 52 -19.82 18.22 24.72
CA PRO A 52 -18.37 18.42 24.71
C PRO A 52 -17.67 17.49 25.71
N SER A 53 -16.56 16.89 25.27
CA SER A 53 -15.72 16.01 26.08
C SER A 53 -15.12 16.73 27.30
N PRO A 54 -14.99 16.08 28.47
CA PRO A 54 -14.39 16.70 29.64
C PRO A 54 -12.90 16.95 29.43
N SER A 55 -12.44 18.15 29.80
CA SER A 55 -11.04 18.56 29.73
C SER A 55 -10.12 17.65 30.58
N PRO A 56 -8.90 17.33 30.11
CA PRO A 56 -7.96 16.52 30.87
C PRO A 56 -7.45 17.27 32.12
N PRO A 57 -7.16 16.55 33.22
CA PRO A 57 -6.64 17.15 34.45
C PRO A 57 -5.22 17.71 34.25
N PRO A 58 -4.83 18.76 34.99
CA PRO A 58 -3.50 19.35 34.89
C PRO A 58 -2.41 18.37 35.39
N PRO A 59 -1.19 18.45 34.84
CA PRO A 59 -0.08 17.59 35.25
C PRO A 59 0.39 17.90 36.68
N PRO A 60 0.91 16.90 37.41
CA PRO A 60 1.44 17.10 38.76
C PRO A 60 2.73 17.95 38.75
N PRO A 61 3.00 18.69 39.84
CA PRO A 61 4.21 19.50 39.96
C PRO A 61 5.48 18.62 40.06
N PRO A 62 6.63 19.12 39.59
CA PRO A 62 7.89 18.37 39.62
C PRO A 62 8.38 18.17 41.06
N LEU A 63 8.73 16.93 41.39
CA LEU A 63 9.37 16.55 42.65
C LEU A 63 10.77 17.17 42.73
N SER A 64 11.03 17.92 43.81
CA SER A 64 12.35 18.48 44.11
C SER A 64 13.36 17.35 44.42
N PRO A 65 14.60 17.40 43.90
CA PRO A 65 15.60 16.39 44.20
C PRO A 65 16.10 16.53 45.65
N SER A 66 16.02 15.44 46.42
CA SER A 66 16.68 15.33 47.73
C SER A 66 18.21 15.40 47.58
N PRO A 67 18.93 16.03 48.52
CA PRO A 67 20.39 16.08 48.50
C PRO A 67 20.99 14.71 48.85
N SER A 68 21.84 14.18 47.96
CA SER A 68 22.61 12.95 48.20
C SER A 68 23.61 13.13 49.37
N PRO A 69 23.82 12.09 50.20
CA PRO A 69 24.79 12.13 51.28
C PRO A 69 26.25 12.15 50.77
N PRO A 70 27.18 12.77 51.52
CA PRO A 70 28.58 12.88 51.11
C PRO A 70 29.32 11.52 51.15
N PRO A 71 30.33 11.31 50.30
CA PRO A 71 31.07 10.05 50.23
C PRO A 71 32.01 9.85 51.44
N PRO A 72 32.32 8.59 51.80
CA PRO A 72 33.18 8.27 52.94
C PRO A 72 34.65 8.61 52.68
N PRO A 73 35.46 8.81 53.75
CA PRO A 73 36.86 9.18 53.64
C PRO A 73 37.75 8.02 53.14
N PRO A 74 38.88 8.33 52.47
CA PRO A 74 39.78 7.33 51.90
C PRO A 74 40.61 6.61 52.98
N PRO A 75 41.06 5.37 52.70
CA PRO A 75 41.87 4.56 53.63
C PRO A 75 43.32 5.07 53.76
N PRO A 76 44.03 4.72 54.85
CA PRO A 76 45.38 5.18 55.12
C PRO A 76 46.43 4.55 54.17
N PRO A 77 47.57 5.25 53.93
CA PRO A 77 48.58 4.83 52.98
C PRO A 77 49.44 3.64 53.49
N PRO A 78 49.91 2.75 52.59
CA PRO A 78 50.81 1.66 52.96
C PRO A 78 52.27 2.12 53.16
N SER A 79 53.00 1.36 53.97
CA SER A 79 54.39 1.57 54.38
C SER A 79 55.41 1.50 53.21
N PRO A 80 56.56 2.20 53.29
CA PRO A 80 57.47 2.35 52.16
C PRO A 80 58.29 1.08 51.88
N SER A 81 58.27 0.63 50.63
CA SER A 81 59.20 -0.37 50.07
C SER A 81 60.38 0.33 49.37
N PRO A 82 61.55 -0.31 49.24
CA PRO A 82 62.78 0.31 48.75
C PRO A 82 62.72 0.67 47.25
N PRO A 83 63.53 1.64 46.77
CA PRO A 83 63.42 2.21 45.44
C PRO A 83 63.93 1.25 44.35
N THR A 84 63.04 0.85 43.44
CA THR A 84 63.39 0.27 42.13
C THR A 84 63.64 1.37 41.10
N PRO A 85 64.57 1.20 40.14
CA PRO A 85 64.85 2.21 39.13
C PRO A 85 63.66 2.40 38.18
N SER A 86 63.36 3.67 37.88
CA SER A 86 62.24 4.10 37.04
C SER A 86 62.33 3.52 35.61
N PRO A 87 61.25 2.93 35.07
CA PRO A 87 61.21 2.56 33.65
C PRO A 87 61.10 3.82 32.77
N PRO A 88 61.55 3.77 31.50
CA PRO A 88 61.45 4.88 30.57
C PRO A 88 59.99 5.26 30.29
N PRO A 89 59.71 6.51 29.86
CA PRO A 89 58.34 6.98 29.65
C PRO A 89 57.63 6.13 28.59
N LEU A 90 56.44 5.65 28.95
CA LEU A 90 55.53 4.95 28.05
C LEU A 90 55.20 5.86 26.85
N PRO A 91 55.18 5.34 25.61
CA PRO A 91 54.71 6.09 24.46
C PRO A 91 53.25 6.51 24.68
N PRO A 92 52.81 7.65 24.13
CA PRO A 92 51.42 8.07 24.23
C PRO A 92 50.52 6.93 23.71
N PRO A 93 49.33 6.70 24.32
CA PRO A 93 48.41 5.69 23.82
C PRO A 93 48.15 5.97 22.34
N PRO A 94 48.09 4.94 21.48
CA PRO A 94 47.77 5.16 20.08
C PRO A 94 46.48 5.96 20.03
N SER A 95 46.52 7.11 19.35
CA SER A 95 45.32 7.87 19.05
C SER A 95 44.28 6.88 18.55
N ARG A 96 43.12 6.84 19.24
CA ARG A 96 42.00 5.98 18.89
C ARG A 96 41.87 6.06 17.36
N PRO A 97 42.01 4.94 16.63
CA PRO A 97 41.93 5.01 15.18
C PRO A 97 40.61 5.70 14.85
N PRO A 98 40.60 6.59 13.85
CA PRO A 98 39.35 7.22 13.43
C PRO A 98 38.34 6.09 13.22
N SER A 99 37.14 6.25 13.79
CA SER A 99 36.04 5.31 13.59
C SER A 99 36.00 4.97 12.10
N PRO A 100 36.03 3.68 11.72
CA PRO A 100 35.99 3.31 10.32
C PRO A 100 34.75 3.96 9.70
N PRO A 101 34.80 4.38 8.42
CA PRO A 101 33.59 4.85 7.75
C PRO A 101 32.51 3.76 7.92
N PRO A 102 31.24 4.14 8.14
CA PRO A 102 30.15 3.21 8.52
C PRO A 102 30.07 1.97 7.60
N ASN A 103 30.50 2.13 6.35
CA ASN A 103 30.55 1.08 5.34
C ASN A 103 31.45 -0.13 5.69
N ARG A 104 32.54 0.04 6.47
CA ARG A 104 33.43 -1.10 6.79
C ARG A 104 32.97 -1.97 7.97
N CYS A 105 32.21 -1.41 8.91
CA CYS A 105 31.52 -2.24 9.91
C CYS A 105 30.37 -3.03 9.29
N LEU A 106 29.67 -2.42 8.33
CA LEU A 106 28.55 -3.00 7.61
C LEU A 106 28.99 -4.17 6.72
N GLU A 107 30.09 -4.03 5.95
CA GLU A 107 30.65 -5.12 5.16
C GLU A 107 31.09 -6.33 6.01
N ALA A 108 31.62 -6.10 7.21
CA ALA A 108 32.03 -7.18 8.11
C ALA A 108 30.84 -7.92 8.75
N GLN A 109 29.73 -7.24 9.02
CA GLN A 109 28.50 -7.84 9.57
C GLN A 109 27.66 -8.57 8.51
N LEU A 110 27.61 -8.04 7.28
CA LEU A 110 26.90 -8.64 6.15
C LEU A 110 27.48 -10.00 5.70
N LEU A 111 28.78 -10.23 5.94
CA LEU A 111 29.46 -11.47 5.55
C LEU A 111 29.20 -12.64 6.52
N GLN A 112 28.67 -12.39 7.73
CA GLN A 112 28.63 -13.40 8.80
C GLN A 112 27.24 -13.89 9.22
N ALA A 113 26.14 -13.23 8.84
CA ALA A 113 24.81 -13.73 9.24
C ALA A 113 23.69 -13.33 8.25
N PRO A 114 22.96 -14.30 7.67
CA PRO A 114 21.73 -14.05 6.91
C PRO A 114 20.54 -13.70 7.82
N ALA A 115 20.79 -13.06 8.96
CA ALA A 115 19.82 -12.65 9.99
C ALA A 115 20.48 -11.60 10.89
N ALA A 116 21.15 -10.61 10.30
CA ALA A 116 21.78 -9.55 11.06
C ALA A 116 20.70 -8.73 11.79
N ASP A 117 20.83 -8.60 13.11
CA ASP A 117 20.00 -7.72 13.93
C ASP A 117 20.68 -6.37 14.06
N PHE A 118 20.15 -5.39 13.33
CA PHE A 118 20.64 -4.03 13.36
C PHE A 118 20.04 -3.22 14.51
N GLY A 119 18.96 -3.69 15.16
CA GLY A 119 18.39 -3.11 16.38
C GLY A 119 18.04 -1.61 16.36
N PRO A 120 17.29 -1.10 17.35
CA PRO A 120 16.77 0.27 17.35
C PRO A 120 17.84 1.36 17.56
N CYS A 121 19.11 0.99 17.77
CA CYS A 121 20.21 1.94 17.99
C CYS A 121 21.17 2.05 16.80
N SER A 122 20.99 1.29 15.72
CA SER A 122 21.79 1.50 14.51
C SER A 122 21.22 2.65 13.69
N HIS A 123 22.12 3.52 13.22
CA HIS A 123 21.81 4.55 12.25
C HIS A 123 22.48 4.16 10.94
N LEU A 124 21.69 3.74 9.96
CA LEU A 124 22.10 3.37 8.62
C LEU A 124 21.75 4.46 7.60
N ARG A 125 21.82 5.72 8.03
CA ARG A 125 21.59 6.89 7.16
C ARG A 125 22.57 6.85 6.00
N LEU A 126 22.04 6.98 4.78
CA LEU A 126 22.81 6.94 3.54
C LEU A 126 23.66 5.66 3.38
N ALA A 127 23.28 4.56 4.04
CA ALA A 127 24.01 3.31 3.94
C ALA A 127 23.95 2.73 2.53
N GLU A 128 25.07 2.22 2.06
CA GLU A 128 25.19 1.56 0.76
C GLU A 128 24.97 0.05 0.91
N LEU A 129 23.75 -0.40 0.58
CA LEU A 129 23.27 -1.77 0.77
C LEU A 129 22.73 -2.40 -0.53
N ARG A 130 23.10 -1.82 -1.68
CA ARG A 130 22.61 -2.23 -3.00
C ARG A 130 22.98 -3.69 -3.26
N ARG A 131 22.00 -4.48 -3.71
CA ARG A 131 22.14 -5.90 -4.05
C ARG A 131 22.69 -6.80 -2.92
N GLN A 132 22.65 -6.34 -1.67
CA GLN A 132 23.06 -7.14 -0.52
C GLN A 132 22.00 -8.17 -0.17
N SER A 133 22.43 -9.30 0.40
CA SER A 133 21.52 -10.30 0.97
C SER A 133 21.26 -9.98 2.44
N LEU A 134 20.05 -9.49 2.70
CA LEU A 134 19.53 -9.03 3.99
C LEU A 134 18.25 -9.80 4.38
N ARG A 135 18.12 -11.03 3.88
CA ARG A 135 16.97 -11.91 4.14
C ARG A 135 16.79 -12.05 5.64
N GLY A 136 15.56 -11.89 6.14
CA GLY A 136 15.27 -12.05 7.56
C GLY A 136 16.03 -11.12 8.51
N ALA A 137 16.76 -10.12 8.01
CA ALA A 137 17.46 -9.16 8.85
C ALA A 137 16.46 -8.31 9.64
N SER A 138 16.86 -7.89 10.83
CA SER A 138 16.06 -7.00 11.68
C SER A 138 16.60 -5.58 11.58
N PHE A 139 15.75 -4.66 11.15
CA PHE A 139 15.95 -3.22 11.08
C PHE A 139 14.89 -2.48 11.91
N ASP A 140 14.39 -3.13 12.96
CA ASP A 140 13.34 -2.56 13.79
C ASP A 140 13.81 -1.27 14.48
N GLY A 141 13.10 -0.18 14.23
CA GLY A 141 13.42 1.16 14.74
C GLY A 141 14.65 1.83 14.11
N VAL A 142 15.26 1.22 13.09
CA VAL A 142 16.50 1.73 12.47
C VAL A 142 16.23 2.99 11.65
N ASP A 143 17.13 3.97 11.78
CA ASP A 143 17.14 5.14 10.90
C ASP A 143 17.93 4.83 9.61
N MET A 144 17.20 4.57 8.53
CA MET A 144 17.70 4.28 7.18
C MET A 144 17.42 5.44 6.21
N ARG A 145 17.35 6.69 6.70
CA ARG A 145 17.09 7.84 5.82
C ARG A 145 18.10 7.91 4.69
N GLY A 146 17.59 7.98 3.46
CA GLY A 146 18.41 8.02 2.25
C GLY A 146 19.27 6.76 2.01
N ALA A 147 19.02 5.64 2.70
CA ALA A 147 19.73 4.40 2.46
C ALA A 147 19.50 3.88 1.03
N LEU A 148 20.48 3.18 0.49
CA LEU A 148 20.54 2.73 -0.89
C LEU A 148 20.46 1.21 -0.91
N LEU A 149 19.23 0.71 -1.00
CA LEU A 149 18.81 -0.69 -0.96
C LEU A 149 18.44 -1.22 -2.36
N ASP A 150 18.85 -0.54 -3.42
CA ASP A 150 18.49 -0.92 -4.81
C ASP A 150 18.87 -2.38 -5.11
N GLY A 151 17.88 -3.18 -5.48
CA GLY A 151 18.04 -4.61 -5.77
C GLY A 151 18.45 -5.48 -4.57
N ALA A 152 18.40 -4.96 -3.34
CA ALA A 152 18.71 -5.74 -2.13
C ALA A 152 17.67 -6.86 -1.92
N ASP A 153 18.11 -7.95 -1.30
CA ASP A 153 17.26 -9.08 -0.92
C ASP A 153 16.88 -8.98 0.55
N LEU A 154 15.72 -8.39 0.82
CA LEU A 154 15.13 -8.11 2.14
C LEU A 154 13.95 -9.05 2.43
N ARG A 155 13.90 -10.23 1.80
CA ARG A 155 12.78 -11.16 1.97
C ARG A 155 12.63 -11.59 3.43
N GLY A 156 11.43 -11.41 3.97
CA GLY A 156 11.13 -11.66 5.38
C GLY A 156 11.86 -10.76 6.38
N ALA A 157 12.51 -9.67 5.94
CA ALA A 157 13.16 -8.73 6.84
C ALA A 157 12.13 -8.01 7.73
N SER A 158 12.51 -7.75 8.97
CA SER A 158 11.73 -6.91 9.89
C SER A 158 12.23 -5.48 9.82
N MET A 159 11.33 -4.52 9.62
CA MET A 159 11.56 -3.08 9.52
C MET A 159 10.47 -2.34 10.30
N ARG A 160 10.05 -2.90 11.44
CA ARG A 160 9.00 -2.32 12.27
C ARG A 160 9.46 -0.96 12.78
N SER A 161 8.65 0.07 12.60
CA SER A 161 8.98 1.44 12.99
C SER A 161 10.29 1.98 12.40
N ALA A 162 10.80 1.38 11.31
CA ALA A 162 12.01 1.86 10.65
C ALA A 162 11.75 3.20 9.93
N VAL A 163 12.77 4.06 9.87
CA VAL A 163 12.68 5.34 9.17
C VAL A 163 13.43 5.27 7.85
N MET A 164 12.69 5.13 6.75
CA MET A 164 13.21 5.00 5.39
C MET A 164 12.94 6.24 4.53
N ALA A 165 12.79 7.40 5.15
CA ALA A 165 12.50 8.62 4.42
C ALA A 165 13.60 8.92 3.39
N GLY A 166 13.21 9.08 2.12
CA GLY A 166 14.11 9.29 0.98
C GLY A 166 14.99 8.09 0.60
N ALA A 167 14.78 6.90 1.19
CA ALA A 167 15.56 5.71 0.84
C ALA A 167 15.24 5.23 -0.58
N SER A 168 16.22 4.66 -1.27
CA SER A 168 16.05 4.03 -2.59
C SER A 168 16.07 2.50 -2.42
N ALA A 169 14.96 1.85 -2.68
CA ALA A 169 14.78 0.40 -2.67
C ALA A 169 14.25 -0.09 -4.03
N ARG A 170 14.71 0.53 -5.13
CA ARG A 170 14.22 0.21 -6.47
C ARG A 170 14.57 -1.22 -6.83
N GLY A 171 13.57 -1.99 -7.26
CA GLY A 171 13.76 -3.40 -7.61
C GLY A 171 14.18 -4.30 -6.43
N ALA A 172 14.05 -3.82 -5.19
CA ALA A 172 14.35 -4.62 -4.02
C ALA A 172 13.35 -5.77 -3.86
N ARG A 173 13.79 -6.85 -3.22
CA ARG A 173 13.01 -8.04 -2.93
C ARG A 173 12.56 -8.01 -1.47
N LEU A 174 11.31 -7.66 -1.24
CA LEU A 174 10.67 -7.42 0.06
C LEU A 174 9.53 -8.41 0.31
N GLU A 175 9.54 -9.56 -0.37
CA GLU A 175 8.49 -10.58 -0.22
C GLU A 175 8.37 -11.00 1.25
N GLY A 176 7.17 -10.86 1.82
CA GLY A 176 6.88 -11.14 3.23
C GLY A 176 7.59 -10.25 4.25
N ALA A 177 8.18 -9.12 3.85
CA ALA A 177 8.81 -8.19 4.78
C ALA A 177 7.79 -7.52 5.72
N VAL A 178 8.22 -7.19 6.93
CA VAL A 178 7.38 -6.58 7.97
C VAL A 178 7.76 -5.12 8.14
N MET A 179 6.93 -4.21 7.67
CA MET A 179 7.16 -2.76 7.62
C MET A 179 6.12 -2.00 8.45
N VAL A 180 5.59 -2.64 9.50
CA VAL A 180 4.54 -2.08 10.37
C VAL A 180 5.00 -0.78 11.00
N SER A 181 4.18 0.27 10.92
CA SER A 181 4.49 1.60 11.46
C SER A 181 5.77 2.25 10.92
N SER A 182 6.30 1.78 9.79
CA SER A 182 7.50 2.36 9.18
C SER A 182 7.21 3.70 8.49
N SER A 183 8.24 4.54 8.39
CA SER A 183 8.18 5.80 7.64
C SER A 183 8.79 5.64 6.25
N LEU A 184 7.99 5.89 5.22
CA LEU A 184 8.30 5.76 3.80
C LEU A 184 8.29 7.09 3.06
N SER A 185 8.28 8.23 3.77
CA SER A 185 8.16 9.55 3.14
C SER A 185 9.22 9.75 2.05
N HIS A 186 8.77 9.98 0.82
CA HIS A 186 9.63 10.10 -0.37
C HIS A 186 10.55 8.91 -0.65
N ALA A 187 10.28 7.74 -0.08
CA ALA A 187 11.03 6.52 -0.40
C ALA A 187 10.70 6.05 -1.84
N ASN A 188 11.68 5.48 -2.52
CA ASN A 188 11.51 4.94 -3.87
C ASN A 188 11.56 3.40 -3.84
N LEU A 189 10.38 2.78 -3.89
CA LEU A 189 10.19 1.33 -4.00
C LEU A 189 9.71 0.93 -5.40
N SER A 190 9.99 1.73 -6.43
CA SER A 190 9.61 1.41 -7.81
C SER A 190 10.16 0.04 -8.22
N ARG A 191 9.31 -0.76 -8.88
CA ARG A 191 9.63 -2.12 -9.34
C ARG A 191 10.03 -3.10 -8.23
N ALA A 192 9.87 -2.76 -6.95
CA ALA A 192 10.15 -3.67 -5.86
C ALA A 192 9.08 -4.77 -5.78
N SER A 193 9.45 -5.93 -5.25
CA SER A 193 8.50 -7.01 -4.95
C SER A 193 8.20 -7.00 -3.46
N LEU A 194 7.03 -6.49 -3.08
CA LEU A 194 6.47 -6.44 -1.73
C LEU A 194 5.35 -7.48 -1.56
N ARG A 195 5.39 -8.58 -2.33
CA ARG A 195 4.34 -9.61 -2.28
C ARG A 195 4.15 -10.14 -0.87
N GLY A 196 2.92 -10.06 -0.35
CA GLY A 196 2.58 -10.47 1.01
C GLY A 196 3.28 -9.69 2.13
N ALA A 197 3.88 -8.53 1.83
CA ALA A 197 4.50 -7.68 2.85
C ALA A 197 3.45 -7.04 3.77
N ASP A 198 3.85 -6.73 5.00
CA ASP A 198 3.00 -6.07 6.00
C ASP A 198 3.39 -4.60 6.17
N LEU A 199 2.66 -3.70 5.52
CA LEU A 199 2.77 -2.24 5.63
C LEU A 199 1.69 -1.65 6.54
N THR A 200 1.13 -2.43 7.47
CA THR A 200 0.10 -1.94 8.39
C THR A 200 0.57 -0.70 9.15
N MET A 201 -0.23 0.36 9.16
CA MET A 201 0.11 1.68 9.74
C MET A 201 1.39 2.33 9.19
N ALA A 202 1.91 1.90 8.04
CA ALA A 202 3.05 2.59 7.42
C ALA A 202 2.62 4.00 6.99
N ALA A 203 3.52 4.98 7.12
CA ALA A 203 3.27 6.37 6.81
C ALA A 203 4.31 6.89 5.81
N GLY A 204 3.88 7.49 4.70
CA GLY A 204 4.80 8.00 3.70
C GLY A 204 4.13 8.89 2.68
N GLU A 205 4.30 10.20 2.84
CA GLU A 205 3.88 11.16 1.81
C GLU A 205 4.85 11.06 0.62
N GLY A 206 4.30 10.97 -0.60
CA GLY A 206 5.09 11.01 -1.83
C GLY A 206 5.99 9.80 -2.05
N ALA A 207 5.73 8.68 -1.39
CA ALA A 207 6.43 7.42 -1.64
C ALA A 207 6.13 6.90 -3.06
N SER A 208 7.12 6.31 -3.72
CA SER A 208 6.96 5.70 -5.05
C SER A 208 6.91 4.19 -4.97
N PHE A 209 5.86 3.61 -5.54
CA PHE A 209 5.59 2.20 -5.74
C PHE A 209 5.33 1.90 -7.23
N GLU A 210 5.84 2.75 -8.13
CA GLU A 210 5.63 2.61 -9.57
C GLU A 210 6.06 1.23 -10.06
N ALA A 211 5.13 0.51 -10.71
CA ALA A 211 5.31 -0.87 -11.18
C ALA A 211 5.81 -1.87 -10.10
N ALA A 212 5.55 -1.59 -8.82
CA ALA A 212 5.86 -2.51 -7.73
C ALA A 212 4.80 -3.62 -7.63
N ASP A 213 5.20 -4.78 -7.15
CA ASP A 213 4.31 -5.90 -6.85
C ASP A 213 3.96 -5.90 -5.35
N LEU A 214 2.76 -5.44 -5.00
CA LEU A 214 2.16 -5.49 -3.67
C LEU A 214 1.04 -6.53 -3.60
N SER A 215 1.05 -7.54 -4.47
CA SER A 215 0.02 -8.59 -4.42
C SER A 215 -0.01 -9.26 -3.05
N ASP A 216 -1.20 -9.50 -2.51
CA ASP A 216 -1.44 -10.07 -1.18
C ASP A 216 -0.90 -9.23 0.01
N ALA A 217 -0.40 -8.00 -0.20
CA ALA A 217 0.17 -7.17 0.86
C ALA A 217 -0.91 -6.61 1.82
N SER A 218 -0.51 -6.31 3.06
CA SER A 218 -1.34 -5.62 4.04
C SER A 218 -0.98 -4.13 4.10
N LEU A 219 -1.93 -3.25 3.82
CA LEU A 219 -1.80 -1.80 3.92
C LEU A 219 -2.85 -1.24 4.90
N LEU A 220 -3.29 -2.05 5.86
CA LEU A 220 -4.31 -1.69 6.84
C LEU A 220 -3.92 -0.40 7.57
N VAL A 221 -4.80 0.61 7.56
CA VAL A 221 -4.59 1.90 8.24
C VAL A 221 -3.30 2.63 7.76
N ALA A 222 -2.73 2.25 6.61
CA ALA A 222 -1.54 2.92 6.07
C ALA A 222 -1.89 4.34 5.60
N THR A 223 -0.99 5.30 5.80
CA THR A 223 -1.15 6.69 5.33
C THR A 223 -0.09 6.99 4.28
N LEU A 224 -0.42 6.75 3.01
CA LEU A 224 0.49 6.86 1.86
C LEU A 224 0.01 7.90 0.84
N ARG A 225 -0.32 9.09 1.36
CA ARG A 225 -0.83 10.22 0.57
C ARG A 225 0.15 10.65 -0.51
N ARG A 226 -0.37 11.10 -1.64
CA ARG A 226 0.41 11.58 -2.79
C ARG A 226 1.42 10.56 -3.32
N GLY A 227 1.19 9.27 -3.05
CA GLY A 227 2.07 8.21 -3.53
C GLY A 227 1.99 8.04 -5.05
N LEU A 228 3.08 7.55 -5.64
CA LEU A 228 3.15 7.20 -7.05
C LEU A 228 2.96 5.69 -7.20
N TRP A 229 1.88 5.27 -7.82
CA TRP A 229 1.45 3.86 -7.89
C TRP A 229 1.19 3.40 -9.33
N ALA A 230 1.63 4.18 -10.32
CA ALA A 230 1.36 3.87 -11.70
C ALA A 230 1.87 2.46 -12.06
N GLY A 231 0.98 1.61 -12.58
CA GLY A 231 1.26 0.23 -12.93
C GLY A 231 1.55 -0.72 -11.75
N ALA A 232 1.31 -0.31 -10.49
CA ALA A 232 1.49 -1.19 -9.34
C ALA A 232 0.48 -2.35 -9.33
N ASP A 233 0.93 -3.54 -8.93
CA ASP A 233 0.06 -4.69 -8.69
C ASP A 233 -0.35 -4.71 -7.22
N LEU A 234 -1.64 -4.49 -6.95
CA LEU A 234 -2.28 -4.51 -5.63
C LEU A 234 -3.34 -5.61 -5.55
N GLN A 235 -3.22 -6.67 -6.38
CA GLN A 235 -4.16 -7.78 -6.36
C GLN A 235 -4.27 -8.38 -4.97
N ARG A 236 -5.51 -8.55 -4.49
CA ARG A 236 -5.81 -9.11 -3.16
C ARG A 236 -5.15 -8.37 -1.99
N ALA A 237 -4.66 -7.15 -2.21
CA ALA A 237 -4.11 -6.33 -1.14
C ALA A 237 -5.21 -5.92 -0.15
N LYS A 238 -4.86 -5.79 1.13
CA LYS A 238 -5.77 -5.36 2.20
C LYS A 238 -5.57 -3.88 2.45
N LEU A 239 -6.51 -3.05 2.02
CA LEU A 239 -6.40 -1.59 2.08
C LEU A 239 -7.43 -0.97 3.05
N ALA A 240 -7.99 -1.78 3.96
CA ALA A 240 -9.03 -1.29 4.85
C ALA A 240 -8.51 -0.11 5.70
N HIS A 241 -9.27 0.99 5.69
CA HIS A 241 -8.92 2.26 6.33
C HIS A 241 -7.60 2.91 5.85
N ALA A 242 -7.06 2.48 4.70
CA ALA A 242 -5.84 3.08 4.15
C ALA A 242 -6.15 4.45 3.55
N ASP A 243 -5.27 5.41 3.77
CA ASP A 243 -5.33 6.74 3.18
C ASP A 243 -4.33 6.86 2.03
N LEU A 244 -4.89 6.81 0.82
CA LEU A 244 -4.19 6.83 -0.46
C LEU A 244 -4.54 8.09 -1.26
N SER A 245 -5.08 9.10 -0.57
CA SER A 245 -5.54 10.35 -1.20
C SER A 245 -4.43 11.04 -1.99
N HIS A 246 -4.82 11.70 -3.08
CA HIS A 246 -3.95 12.39 -4.02
C HIS A 246 -2.91 11.49 -4.72
N GLY A 247 -3.04 10.16 -4.63
CA GLY A 247 -2.13 9.22 -5.28
C GLY A 247 -2.35 9.12 -6.80
N ASP A 248 -1.31 8.70 -7.51
CA ASP A 248 -1.38 8.39 -8.94
C ASP A 248 -1.42 6.88 -9.15
N PHE A 249 -2.60 6.33 -9.44
CA PHE A 249 -2.88 4.91 -9.63
C PHE A 249 -3.09 4.53 -11.09
N ARG A 250 -2.57 5.31 -12.04
CA ARG A 250 -2.71 5.01 -13.47
C ARG A 250 -2.31 3.59 -13.80
N SER A 251 -3.21 2.85 -14.43
CA SER A 251 -2.97 1.44 -14.81
C SER A 251 -2.62 0.50 -13.65
N ALA A 252 -2.92 0.86 -12.40
CA ALA A 252 -2.72 -0.02 -11.25
C ALA A 252 -3.77 -1.15 -11.21
N ASP A 253 -3.39 -2.30 -10.65
CA ASP A 253 -4.26 -3.49 -10.58
C ASP A 253 -4.75 -3.73 -9.15
N PHE A 254 -6.04 -3.55 -8.91
CA PHE A 254 -6.71 -3.75 -7.63
C PHE A 254 -7.62 -4.98 -7.63
N ARG A 255 -7.46 -5.93 -8.56
CA ARG A 255 -8.36 -7.09 -8.66
C ARG A 255 -8.35 -7.90 -7.36
N GLY A 256 -9.54 -8.09 -6.77
CA GLY A 256 -9.69 -8.81 -5.51
C GLY A 256 -9.20 -8.05 -4.27
N ALA A 257 -8.74 -6.80 -4.40
CA ALA A 257 -8.31 -6.00 -3.26
C ALA A 257 -9.48 -5.63 -2.34
N VAL A 258 -9.22 -5.50 -1.03
CA VAL A 258 -10.24 -5.11 -0.04
C VAL A 258 -10.11 -3.62 0.26
N LEU A 259 -11.13 -2.84 -0.09
CA LEU A 259 -11.11 -1.37 -0.06
C LEU A 259 -12.00 -0.76 1.04
N THR A 260 -12.37 -1.54 2.05
CA THR A 260 -13.27 -1.12 3.14
C THR A 260 -12.80 0.20 3.77
N ASP A 261 -13.56 1.28 3.59
CA ASP A 261 -13.26 2.62 4.09
C ASP A 261 -11.87 3.16 3.65
N ALA A 262 -11.33 2.67 2.53
CA ALA A 262 -10.10 3.18 1.94
C ALA A 262 -10.35 4.54 1.26
N SER A 263 -9.38 5.46 1.32
CA SER A 263 -9.50 6.81 0.75
C SER A 263 -8.69 6.96 -0.53
N PHE A 264 -9.38 7.17 -1.65
CA PHE A 264 -8.85 7.53 -2.96
C PHE A 264 -9.21 8.97 -3.35
N ARG A 265 -9.49 9.83 -2.37
CA ARG A 265 -9.88 11.23 -2.61
C ARG A 265 -8.83 11.94 -3.46
N SER A 266 -9.28 12.65 -4.50
CA SER A 266 -8.39 13.36 -5.43
C SER A 266 -7.30 12.51 -6.09
N ALA A 267 -7.48 11.18 -6.13
CA ALA A 267 -6.53 10.28 -6.79
C ALA A 267 -6.77 10.21 -8.30
N ASN A 268 -5.71 9.92 -9.05
CA ASN A 268 -5.83 9.59 -10.46
C ASN A 268 -5.95 8.07 -10.62
N VAL A 269 -7.11 7.59 -11.08
CA VAL A 269 -7.42 6.15 -11.24
C VAL A 269 -7.65 5.77 -12.71
N GLU A 270 -7.13 6.57 -13.63
CA GLU A 270 -7.22 6.30 -15.07
C GLU A 270 -6.66 4.91 -15.42
N ALA A 271 -7.48 4.09 -16.08
CA ALA A 271 -7.16 2.71 -16.45
C ALA A 271 -6.81 1.77 -15.29
N ALA A 272 -7.08 2.15 -14.04
CA ALA A 272 -6.90 1.26 -12.90
C ALA A 272 -7.97 0.16 -12.89
N ASP A 273 -7.58 -1.08 -12.59
CA ASP A 273 -8.47 -2.25 -12.65
C ASP A 273 -8.99 -2.66 -11.27
N PHE A 274 -10.25 -2.41 -11.00
CA PHE A 274 -10.94 -2.74 -9.76
C PHE A 274 -11.86 -3.97 -9.89
N ARG A 275 -11.76 -4.76 -10.96
CA ARG A 275 -12.64 -5.91 -11.14
C ARG A 275 -12.51 -6.91 -9.99
N GLY A 276 -13.63 -7.19 -9.33
CA GLY A 276 -13.66 -8.09 -8.18
C GLY A 276 -13.05 -7.50 -6.90
N ALA A 277 -12.71 -6.22 -6.88
CA ALA A 277 -12.39 -5.52 -5.64
C ALA A 277 -13.61 -5.55 -4.69
N ILE A 278 -13.33 -5.67 -3.40
CA ILE A 278 -14.32 -5.83 -2.33
C ILE A 278 -14.52 -4.48 -1.65
N ASP A 279 -15.77 -4.18 -1.28
CA ASP A 279 -16.17 -2.93 -0.59
C ASP A 279 -15.82 -1.63 -1.34
N THR A 280 -15.82 -1.67 -2.67
CA THR A 280 -15.61 -0.47 -3.51
C THR A 280 -16.58 0.66 -3.16
N HIS A 281 -17.83 0.33 -2.81
CA HIS A 281 -18.87 1.28 -2.38
C HIS A 281 -18.63 1.96 -1.02
N ARG A 282 -17.73 1.41 -0.21
CA ARG A 282 -17.31 2.01 1.07
C ARG A 282 -16.05 2.85 0.94
N ALA A 283 -15.34 2.73 -0.18
CA ALA A 283 -14.18 3.57 -0.44
C ALA A 283 -14.61 5.02 -0.73
N HIS A 284 -13.73 5.96 -0.38
CA HIS A 284 -13.94 7.39 -0.57
C HIS A 284 -13.30 7.85 -1.88
N TRP A 285 -14.12 8.31 -2.81
CA TRP A 285 -13.73 8.63 -4.19
C TRP A 285 -13.79 10.13 -4.52
N GLU A 286 -14.03 10.99 -3.53
CA GLU A 286 -14.31 12.40 -3.76
C GLU A 286 -13.17 13.11 -4.50
N GLY A 287 -13.50 13.68 -5.65
CA GLY A 287 -12.54 14.37 -6.52
C GLY A 287 -11.54 13.46 -7.21
N ALA A 288 -11.66 12.13 -7.11
CA ALA A 288 -10.86 11.22 -7.92
C ALA A 288 -11.20 11.41 -9.41
N VAL A 289 -10.20 11.19 -10.27
CA VAL A 289 -10.27 11.45 -11.71
C VAL A 289 -9.85 10.22 -12.50
N GLY A 290 -10.33 10.14 -13.74
CA GLY A 290 -9.97 9.10 -14.70
C GLY A 290 -11.07 8.05 -14.90
N SER A 291 -10.80 7.13 -15.82
CA SER A 291 -11.71 6.05 -16.22
C SER A 291 -11.22 4.71 -15.67
N PRO A 292 -11.68 4.27 -14.48
CA PRO A 292 -11.33 2.96 -13.94
C PRO A 292 -12.05 1.83 -14.68
N ILE A 293 -11.58 0.61 -14.50
CA ILE A 293 -12.19 -0.62 -15.01
C ILE A 293 -12.84 -1.35 -13.85
N GLY A 294 -14.12 -1.73 -13.98
CA GLY A 294 -14.80 -2.60 -13.01
C GLY A 294 -15.50 -1.91 -11.83
N ILE A 295 -15.56 -0.57 -11.81
CA ILE A 295 -16.42 0.22 -10.92
C ILE A 295 -17.17 1.28 -11.75
N GLU A 296 -18.38 1.61 -11.32
CA GLU A 296 -19.24 2.58 -12.01
C GLU A 296 -18.74 4.01 -11.78
N LEU A 297 -18.88 4.87 -12.80
CA LEU A 297 -18.39 6.27 -12.76
C LEU A 297 -19.22 7.17 -11.82
N ASP A 298 -20.43 6.76 -11.45
CA ASP A 298 -21.32 7.49 -10.54
C ASP A 298 -20.77 7.57 -9.11
N MET A 299 -19.87 6.65 -8.75
CA MET A 299 -19.16 6.61 -7.47
C MET A 299 -18.25 7.84 -7.26
N PHE A 300 -17.85 8.54 -8.33
CA PHE A 300 -17.02 9.75 -8.27
C PHE A 300 -17.80 11.04 -8.01
N LEU A 301 -19.11 11.02 -8.28
CA LEU A 301 -19.92 12.24 -8.44
C LEU A 301 -20.67 12.67 -7.17
N HIS A 302 -20.53 11.95 -6.05
CA HIS A 302 -21.41 12.12 -4.88
C HIS A 302 -20.93 13.06 -3.77
N VAL A 303 -20.09 14.07 -4.05
CA VAL A 303 -19.93 15.22 -3.13
C VAL A 303 -19.70 16.50 -3.93
N GLY A 304 -20.80 17.11 -4.36
CA GLY A 304 -20.81 18.36 -5.13
C GLY A 304 -22.19 19.01 -5.18
N LEU A 305 -22.90 19.05 -4.05
CA LEU A 305 -24.07 19.92 -3.82
C LEU A 305 -24.04 20.43 -2.38
#